data_AF-A0A2N3PWH7-F1
#
_entry.id   AF-A0A2N3PWH7-F1
#
_cell.length_a   1.000
_cell.length_b   1.000
_cell.length_c   1.000
_cell.angle_alpha   90.00
_cell.angle_beta   90.00
_cell.angle_gamma   90.00
#
_symmetry.space_group_name_H-M   'P 1'
#
loop_
_entity.id
_entity.type
_entity.pdbx_description
1 polymer ?
#
loop_
_entity_poly.entity_id
_entity_poly.type
_entity_poly.pdbx_seq_one_letter_code
_entity_poly.pdbx_strand_id
1 'polypeptide(L)'
;MDDATKLEQLMDYIMKNCLWQFNSRAKDRRKQNVGVLTKTTQLLCDEPVDNPTPLDKCYWVDAVCLAEAYRERYPWLATMDKTAIKTLMQKLHERLDWLTIDGSLNEELTVQHY
;
A
#
# COMPACT_ATOMS: atom_id res chain seq x y z
N MET A 1 0.18 -12.09 18.34
CA MET A 1 1.11 -11.23 17.59
C MET A 1 0.65 -9.80 17.73
N ASP A 2 1.52 -8.90 18.20
CA ASP A 2 1.16 -7.48 18.33
C ASP A 2 1.03 -6.79 16.95
N ASP A 3 0.45 -5.58 16.96
CA ASP A 3 0.18 -4.84 15.74
C ASP A 3 1.44 -4.26 15.09
N ALA A 4 2.50 -4.02 15.84
CA ALA A 4 3.77 -3.54 15.30
C ALA A 4 4.43 -4.63 14.44
N THR A 5 4.42 -5.87 14.90
CA THR A 5 4.92 -7.02 14.16
C THR A 5 4.11 -7.25 12.88
N LYS A 6 2.78 -7.12 12.94
CA LYS A 6 1.91 -7.20 11.75
C LYS A 6 2.28 -6.14 10.72
N LEU A 7 2.40 -4.89 11.17
CA LEU A 7 2.74 -3.76 10.33
C LEU A 7 4.08 -3.98 9.61
N GLU A 8 5.12 -4.39 10.35
CA GLU A 8 6.44 -4.63 9.77
C GLU A 8 6.44 -5.81 8.79
N GLN A 9 5.64 -6.86 9.01
CA GLN A 9 5.49 -7.94 8.03
C GLN A 9 4.88 -7.43 6.71
N LEU A 10 3.78 -6.67 6.77
CA LEU A 10 3.15 -6.09 5.59
C LEU A 10 4.11 -5.14 4.84
N MET A 11 4.85 -4.32 5.59
CA MET A 11 5.85 -3.40 5.07
C MET A 11 7.01 -4.14 4.39
N ASP A 12 7.58 -5.16 5.04
CA ASP A 12 8.68 -5.97 4.51
C ASP A 12 8.32 -6.58 3.15
N TYR A 13 7.09 -7.06 3.00
CA TYR A 13 6.62 -7.59 1.71
C TYR A 13 6.60 -6.51 0.63
N ILE A 14 6.02 -5.32 0.90
CA ILE A 14 5.99 -4.22 -0.07
C ILE A 14 7.41 -3.84 -0.47
N MET A 15 8.30 -3.65 0.51
CA MET A 15 9.67 -3.21 0.27
C MET A 15 10.51 -4.20 -0.54
N LYS A 16 10.20 -5.49 -0.47
CA LYS A 16 10.91 -6.55 -1.21
C LYS A 16 10.31 -6.89 -2.57
N ASN A 17 9.01 -6.69 -2.76
CA ASN A 17 8.28 -7.26 -3.91
C ASN A 17 7.53 -6.22 -4.75
N CYS A 18 7.31 -5.01 -4.24
CA CYS A 18 6.62 -3.95 -4.96
C CYS A 18 7.60 -2.89 -5.47
N LEU A 19 7.26 -2.27 -6.59
CA LEU A 19 8.05 -1.16 -7.18
C LEU A 19 7.26 0.15 -7.31
N TRP A 20 5.93 0.08 -7.22
CA TRP A 20 5.04 1.21 -7.43
C TRP A 20 5.27 2.35 -6.42
N GLN A 21 5.73 2.03 -5.21
CA GLN A 21 6.12 3.00 -4.17
C GLN A 21 7.41 3.76 -4.47
N PHE A 22 8.17 3.36 -5.51
CA PHE A 22 9.45 3.97 -5.87
C PHE A 22 9.40 4.81 -7.15
N ASN A 23 8.21 5.26 -7.59
CA ASN A 23 8.05 6.21 -8.69
C ASN A 23 8.97 7.44 -8.56
N SER A 24 9.31 8.07 -9.69
CA SER A 24 10.41 9.05 -9.76
C SER A 24 10.19 10.35 -8.97
N ARG A 25 8.95 10.72 -8.64
CA ARG A 25 8.61 11.97 -7.94
C ARG A 25 7.71 11.72 -6.74
N ALA A 26 7.84 12.57 -5.71
CA ALA A 26 7.04 12.46 -4.48
C ALA A 26 5.53 12.48 -4.75
N LYS A 27 5.08 13.36 -5.66
CA LYS A 27 3.66 13.47 -6.04
C LYS A 27 3.12 12.17 -6.64
N ASP A 28 3.94 11.43 -7.38
CA ASP A 28 3.54 10.18 -8.00
C ASP A 28 3.54 9.06 -6.97
N ARG A 29 4.55 9.01 -6.10
CA ARG A 29 4.59 8.07 -4.97
C ARG A 29 3.34 8.21 -4.09
N ARG A 30 2.98 9.44 -3.67
CA ARG A 30 1.77 9.65 -2.86
C ARG A 30 0.50 9.16 -3.55
N LYS A 31 0.32 9.51 -4.83
CA LYS A 31 -0.86 9.08 -5.60
C LYS A 31 -0.92 7.56 -5.76
N GLN A 32 0.23 6.95 -6.04
CA GLN A 32 0.32 5.50 -6.19
C GLN A 32 0.10 4.78 -4.86
N ASN A 33 0.74 5.22 -3.79
CA ASN A 33 0.61 4.65 -2.44
C ASN A 33 -0.85 4.68 -1.98
N VAL A 34 -1.52 5.84 -2.06
CA VAL A 34 -2.93 5.94 -1.66
C VAL A 34 -3.84 5.12 -2.57
N GLY A 35 -3.60 5.14 -3.89
CA GLY A 35 -4.41 4.41 -4.87
C GLY A 35 -4.36 2.90 -4.66
N VAL A 36 -3.15 2.34 -4.55
CA VAL A 36 -2.94 0.90 -4.35
C VAL A 36 -3.42 0.48 -2.96
N LEU A 37 -3.02 1.16 -1.89
CA LEU A 37 -3.38 0.73 -0.52
C LEU A 37 -4.87 0.87 -0.22
N THR A 38 -5.56 1.87 -0.79
CA THR A 38 -7.02 2.00 -0.65
C THR A 38 -7.71 0.78 -1.28
N LYS A 39 -7.34 0.42 -2.51
CA LYS A 39 -7.96 -0.72 -3.21
C LYS A 39 -7.60 -2.05 -2.55
N THR A 40 -6.36 -2.21 -2.08
CA THR A 40 -5.95 -3.39 -1.28
C THR A 40 -6.81 -3.51 -0.03
N THR A 41 -7.06 -2.40 0.68
CA THR A 41 -7.91 -2.38 1.87
C THR A 41 -9.35 -2.78 1.56
N GLN A 42 -9.92 -2.26 0.46
CA GLN A 42 -11.25 -2.63 0.00
C GLN A 42 -11.32 -4.14 -0.31
N LEU A 43 -10.34 -4.66 -1.05
CA LEU A 43 -10.26 -6.08 -1.38
C LEU A 43 -10.17 -6.95 -0.12
N LEU A 44 -9.30 -6.61 0.84
CA LEU A 44 -9.16 -7.34 2.11
C LEU A 44 -10.41 -7.27 2.99
N CYS A 45 -11.20 -6.20 2.87
CA CYS A 45 -12.46 -6.03 3.59
C CYS A 45 -13.68 -6.52 2.80
N ASP A 46 -13.50 -7.17 1.64
CA ASP A 46 -14.56 -7.61 0.73
C ASP A 46 -15.54 -6.48 0.36
N GLU A 47 -15.01 -5.27 0.18
CA GLU A 47 -15.76 -4.09 -0.24
C GLU A 47 -15.74 -3.96 -1.77
N PRO A 48 -16.80 -3.37 -2.37
CA PRO A 48 -16.81 -3.08 -3.80
C PRO A 48 -15.64 -2.16 -4.19
N VAL A 49 -14.93 -2.51 -5.26
CA VAL A 49 -13.87 -1.69 -5.86
C VAL A 49 -14.36 -1.15 -7.19
N ASP A 50 -14.48 0.18 -7.29
CA ASP A 50 -14.78 0.84 -8.55
C ASP A 50 -13.48 1.22 -9.29
N ASN A 51 -13.49 1.08 -10.62
CA ASN A 51 -12.35 1.33 -11.50
C ASN A 51 -12.77 2.14 -12.75
N PRO A 52 -13.29 3.37 -12.56
CA PRO A 52 -13.89 4.14 -13.63
C PRO A 52 -12.85 4.66 -14.64
N THR A 53 -11.60 4.87 -14.22
CA THR A 53 -10.53 5.37 -15.10
C THR A 53 -9.47 4.30 -15.39
N PRO A 54 -8.69 4.45 -16.48
CA PRO A 54 -7.53 3.59 -16.72
C PRO A 54 -6.52 3.58 -15.57
N LEU A 55 -6.31 4.72 -14.90
CA LEU A 55 -5.40 4.83 -13.76
C LEU A 55 -5.91 4.03 -12.55
N ASP A 56 -7.23 4.06 -12.29
CA ASP A 56 -7.83 3.23 -11.25
C ASP A 56 -7.63 1.74 -11.51
N LYS A 57 -7.71 1.32 -12.78
CA LYS A 57 -7.42 -0.06 -13.18
C LYS A 57 -5.95 -0.42 -12.94
N CYS A 58 -5.01 0.50 -13.18
CA CYS A 58 -3.60 0.28 -12.84
C CYS A 58 -3.42 0.05 -11.33
N TYR A 59 -4.00 0.92 -10.49
CA TYR A 59 -3.95 0.73 -9.04
C TYR A 59 -4.60 -0.59 -8.60
N TRP A 60 -5.70 -0.97 -9.24
CA TRP A 60 -6.42 -2.18 -8.91
C TRP A 60 -5.62 -3.45 -9.17
N VAL A 61 -4.89 -3.52 -10.29
CA VAL A 61 -4.06 -4.70 -10.60
C VAL A 61 -2.95 -4.88 -9.56
N ASP A 62 -2.24 -3.81 -9.20
CA ASP A 62 -1.25 -3.86 -8.11
C ASP A 62 -1.87 -4.27 -6.77
N ALA A 63 -3.07 -3.76 -6.48
CA ALA A 63 -3.81 -4.05 -5.26
C ALA A 63 -4.29 -5.51 -5.18
N VAL A 64 -4.71 -6.11 -6.30
CA VAL A 64 -5.09 -7.53 -6.36
C VAL A 64 -3.89 -8.40 -6.02
N CYS A 65 -2.75 -8.17 -6.69
CA CYS A 65 -1.52 -8.92 -6.42
C CYS A 65 -1.09 -8.79 -4.95
N LEU A 66 -1.16 -7.57 -4.38
CA LEU A 66 -0.80 -7.34 -2.98
C LEU A 66 -1.77 -8.02 -2.01
N ALA A 67 -3.08 -7.92 -2.24
CA ALA A 67 -4.10 -8.53 -1.39
C ALA A 67 -4.02 -10.06 -1.41
N GLU A 68 -3.80 -10.67 -2.57
CA GLU A 68 -3.60 -12.11 -2.70
C GLU A 68 -2.35 -12.57 -1.94
N ALA A 69 -1.23 -11.90 -2.14
CA ALA A 69 0.01 -12.22 -1.44
C ALA A 69 -0.12 -12.07 0.08
N TYR A 70 -0.84 -11.05 0.54
CA TYR A 70 -1.11 -10.85 1.97
C TYR A 70 -1.98 -11.97 2.54
N ARG A 71 -3.05 -12.37 1.85
CA ARG A 71 -3.90 -13.49 2.28
C ARG A 71 -3.12 -14.81 2.35
N GLU A 72 -2.28 -15.08 1.36
CA GLU A 72 -1.47 -16.30 1.29
C GLU A 72 -0.42 -16.36 2.42
N ARG A 73 0.28 -15.25 2.66
CA ARG A 73 1.45 -15.22 3.56
C ARG A 73 1.08 -14.97 5.02
N TYR A 74 -0.03 -14.30 5.27
CA TYR A 74 -0.40 -13.81 6.59
C TYR A 74 -1.79 -14.32 7.01
N PRO A 75 -1.91 -15.61 7.41
CA PRO A 75 -3.18 -16.20 7.82
C PRO A 75 -3.89 -15.43 8.95
N TRP A 76 -3.14 -14.68 9.76
CA TRP A 76 -3.69 -13.85 10.84
C TRP A 76 -4.60 -12.73 10.32
N LEU A 77 -4.46 -12.28 9.07
CA LEU A 77 -5.36 -11.28 8.48
C LEU A 77 -6.81 -11.76 8.44
N ALA A 78 -7.04 -13.05 8.17
CA ALA A 78 -8.38 -13.62 8.12
C ALA A 78 -9.09 -13.67 9.49
N THR A 79 -8.32 -13.54 10.58
CA THR A 79 -8.86 -13.50 11.95
C THR A 79 -9.19 -12.10 12.44
N MET A 80 -8.83 -11.07 11.68
CA MET A 80 -9.08 -9.67 12.05
C MET A 80 -10.45 -9.22 11.55
N ASP A 81 -11.11 -8.37 12.33
CA ASP A 81 -12.29 -7.66 11.83
C ASP A 81 -11.90 -6.55 10.84
N LYS A 82 -12.87 -6.12 10.04
CA LYS A 82 -12.66 -5.13 8.97
C LYS A 82 -12.19 -3.77 9.50
N THR A 83 -12.59 -3.37 10.71
CA THR A 83 -12.16 -2.10 11.32
C THR A 83 -10.68 -2.20 11.68
N ALA A 84 -10.26 -3.30 12.28
CA ALA A 84 -8.86 -3.54 12.62
C ALA A 84 -7.97 -3.60 11.36
N ILE A 85 -8.44 -4.23 10.27
CA ILE A 85 -7.73 -4.23 8.98
C ILE A 85 -7.54 -2.80 8.47
N LYS A 86 -8.61 -1.98 8.44
CA LYS A 86 -8.53 -0.58 8.00
C LYS A 86 -7.55 0.24 8.84
N THR A 87 -7.57 0.08 10.16
CA THR A 87 -6.61 0.74 11.05
C THR A 87 -5.17 0.32 10.77
N LEU A 88 -4.93 -0.97 10.54
CA LEU A 88 -3.60 -1.47 10.20
C LEU A 88 -3.12 -0.93 8.85
N MET A 89 -3.98 -0.92 7.84
CA MET A 89 -3.67 -0.41 6.50
C MET A 89 -3.41 1.10 6.50
N GLN A 90 -4.09 1.86 7.36
CA GLN A 90 -3.80 3.28 7.55
C GLN A 90 -2.39 3.49 8.13
N LYS A 91 -2.02 2.73 9.18
CA LYS A 91 -0.66 2.77 9.75
C LYS A 91 0.40 2.35 8.72
N LEU A 92 0.08 1.35 7.89
CA LEU A 92 0.94 0.89 6.80
C LEU A 92 1.18 2.01 5.77
N HIS A 93 0.13 2.73 5.39
CA HIS A 93 0.24 3.85 4.47
C HIS A 93 1.12 4.97 5.04
N GLU A 94 0.87 5.40 6.28
CA GLU A 94 1.68 6.42 6.96
C GLU A 94 3.16 6.01 7.04
N ARG A 95 3.42 4.74 7.37
CA ARG A 95 4.78 4.20 7.42
C ARG A 95 5.43 4.17 6.04
N LEU A 96 4.68 3.82 4.99
CA LEU A 96 5.18 3.73 3.62
C LEU A 96 5.53 5.12 3.09
N ASP A 97 4.66 6.11 3.30
CA ASP A 97 4.90 7.51 2.93
C ASP A 97 6.10 8.06 3.69
N TRP A 98 6.24 7.77 4.98
CA TRP A 98 7.43 8.17 5.72
C TRP A 98 8.72 7.58 5.12
N LEU A 99 8.75 6.28 4.83
CA LEU A 99 9.95 5.61 4.33
C LEU A 99 10.30 6.00 2.88
N THR A 100 9.29 6.22 2.06
CA THR A 100 9.47 6.38 0.61
C THR A 100 9.38 7.84 0.15
N ILE A 101 8.93 8.75 1.00
CA ILE A 101 8.67 10.15 0.64
C ILE A 101 9.24 11.08 1.72
N ASP A 102 8.61 11.13 2.90
CA ASP A 102 8.85 12.21 3.87
C ASP A 102 10.22 12.10 4.57
N GLY A 103 10.66 10.87 4.87
CA GLY A 103 11.97 10.56 5.42
C GLY A 103 13.00 10.16 4.36
N SER A 104 12.68 10.24 3.08
CA SER A 104 13.60 9.88 2.01
C SER A 104 14.62 10.99 1.75
N LEU A 105 15.90 10.63 1.64
CA LEU A 105 16.98 11.56 1.29
C LEU A 105 17.12 11.75 -0.23
N ASN A 106 16.19 11.23 -1.04
CA ASN A 106 16.25 11.39 -2.48
C ASN A 106 15.78 12.79 -2.89
N GLU A 107 16.72 13.68 -3.18
CA GLU A 107 16.45 15.06 -3.61
C GLU A 107 15.66 15.13 -4.93
N GLU A 108 15.80 14.13 -5.81
CA GLU A 108 15.09 14.08 -7.10
C GLU A 108 13.57 13.99 -6.97
N LEU A 109 13.07 13.63 -5.79
CA LEU A 109 11.62 13.54 -5.53
C LEU A 109 10.91 14.89 -5.68
N THR A 110 11.64 16.00 -5.56
CA THR A 110 11.11 17.37 -5.60
C THR A 110 11.35 18.09 -6.93
N VAL A 111 12.10 17.47 -7.84
CA VAL A 111 12.44 18.06 -9.14
C VAL A 111 11.18 18.18 -10.00
N GLN A 112 10.96 19.37 -10.58
CA GLN A 112 9.74 19.67 -11.35
C GLN A 112 9.71 18.96 -12.71
N HIS A 113 10.87 18.83 -13.34
CA HIS A 113 11.02 18.18 -14.64
C HIS A 113 11.16 16.68 -14.46
N TYR A 114 10.60 15.88 -15.38
CA TYR A 114 10.86 14.44 -15.46
C TYR A 114 12.13 14.18 -16.25
#